data_AF-A0A8T0XSU3-F1
#
_entry.id   AF-A0A8T0XSU3-F1
#
_cell.length_a   1.000
_cell.length_b   1.000
_cell.length_c   1.000
_cell.angle_alpha   90.00
_cell.angle_beta   90.00
_cell.angle_gamma   90.00
#
_symmetry.space_group_name_H-M   'P 1'
#
loop_
_entity.id
_entity.type
_entity.pdbx_description
1 polymer ?
#
loop_
_entity_poly.entity_id
_entity_poly.type
_entity_poly.pdbx_seq_one_letter_code
_entity_poly.pdbx_strand_id
1 'polypeptide(L)'
;MAARWCCVALLVVALAAAGAGAEEVEWDPVIRMPGDKEPAAAWGGGEEDGGGGTRWAVLVAGSSGYGNYRHQADICHAYQILQNGGLKEENIVVFMYDDVANSALNPRRGVIINHPEGEDVYAGVPKDYTGEQVTTKNFYAVLLGDKAAVTGGSRKVIDSKPNDHIFIYYSDHGGPGVLGMPNLPYLYAGDFIKVLREKHASNSYAKMVIYVEACESGSIFEGLMPEDLNIYVTTASNAEESSWGTYCPGMEPSPPSEYITCLGDLYSVSWMEDSETHNLKKETIKEQYEAVKERTSGSNSYGAGSHVMEYGDKTFKGEKLYLYQGFDPANANTTNKLLWRGQKAVVNQRDADILFLWKRYELLHEKSREKLEVLREITGTVTHRKHLDSSIDFIGKLLFGVENGPSTLGAVRAPGQPLVDDWDCLKRMVRIFESHCGSLTQYGMKHMRAFANICNSGTPATSMKQASISACGSYNSARWSPLVQGYSA
;
A
#
# COMPACT_ATOMS: atom_id res chain seq x y z
N MET A 1 -74.03 8.93 -6.77
CA MET A 1 -73.24 7.68 -6.74
C MET A 1 -71.87 8.01 -6.17
N ALA A 2 -71.51 7.35 -5.05
CA ALA A 2 -70.21 7.27 -4.34
C ALA A 2 -69.38 8.57 -4.22
N ALA A 3 -69.47 9.33 -3.11
CA ALA A 3 -68.74 9.17 -1.82
C ALA A 3 -67.27 9.61 -1.94
N ARG A 4 -66.90 10.86 -1.58
CA ARG A 4 -66.68 11.44 -0.22
C ARG A 4 -65.53 10.75 0.54
N TRP A 5 -64.52 11.39 1.14
CA TRP A 5 -64.25 12.81 1.44
C TRP A 5 -62.77 13.03 1.81
N CYS A 6 -62.26 14.21 1.44
CA CYS A 6 -61.05 14.84 1.97
C CYS A 6 -61.35 15.67 3.23
N CYS A 7 -60.25 16.00 3.93
CA CYS A 7 -60.04 17.13 4.84
C CYS A 7 -60.57 17.01 6.27
N VAL A 8 -59.63 17.06 7.22
CA VAL A 8 -59.85 17.69 8.53
C VAL A 8 -58.75 18.72 8.73
N ALA A 9 -59.18 19.97 8.85
CA ALA A 9 -58.39 21.13 9.23
C ALA A 9 -58.56 21.40 10.73
N LEU A 10 -57.52 22.03 11.28
CA LEU A 10 -57.38 22.54 12.65
C LEU A 10 -58.47 23.55 13.05
N LEU A 11 -58.81 23.56 14.35
CA LEU A 11 -59.24 24.77 15.06
C LEU A 11 -58.94 24.71 16.56
N VAL A 12 -58.61 25.90 17.06
CA VAL A 12 -57.95 26.31 18.31
C VAL A 12 -58.96 26.59 19.43
N VAL A 13 -58.59 26.36 20.71
CA VAL A 13 -58.94 27.23 21.86
C VAL A 13 -57.81 27.19 22.92
N ALA A 14 -57.52 28.35 23.50
CA ALA A 14 -56.40 28.68 24.39
C ALA A 14 -56.79 28.84 25.89
N LEU A 15 -55.75 29.07 26.73
CA LEU A 15 -55.67 29.71 28.07
C LEU A 15 -54.99 28.78 29.10
N ALA A 16 -54.08 29.18 30.00
CA ALA A 16 -53.22 30.35 30.21
C ALA A 16 -52.34 30.07 31.46
N ALA A 17 -51.40 31.00 31.72
CA ALA A 17 -50.54 31.21 32.91
C ALA A 17 -49.18 30.49 32.89
N ALA A 18 -48.04 31.08 33.24
CA ALA A 18 -47.56 32.44 33.53
C ALA A 18 -46.16 32.20 34.14
N GLY A 19 -45.13 32.92 33.68
CA GLY A 19 -43.78 32.83 34.26
C GLY A 19 -42.75 33.53 33.40
N ALA A 20 -42.57 34.82 33.66
CA ALA A 20 -41.66 35.73 32.97
C ALA A 20 -40.24 35.72 33.57
N GLY A 21 -39.26 36.14 32.77
CA GLY A 21 -37.87 36.46 33.17
C GLY A 21 -36.90 36.07 32.05
N ALA A 22 -36.76 36.85 30.98
CA ALA A 22 -35.85 38.01 30.85
C ALA A 22 -34.36 37.61 30.95
N GLU A 23 -33.68 37.65 29.79
CA GLU A 23 -32.22 37.71 29.66
C GLU A 23 -31.70 38.99 30.34
N GLU A 24 -30.69 38.85 31.20
CA GLU A 24 -29.79 39.95 31.53
C GLU A 24 -28.33 39.50 31.36
N VAL A 25 -27.68 40.21 30.45
CA VAL A 25 -26.23 40.30 30.29
C VAL A 25 -25.70 41.10 31.47
N GLU A 26 -24.82 40.53 32.29
CA GLU A 26 -24.04 41.31 33.24
C GLU A 26 -22.55 41.00 33.13
N TRP A 27 -21.82 42.11 33.14
CA TRP A 27 -20.43 42.30 32.80
C TRP A 27 -19.52 41.89 33.96
N ASP A 28 -18.47 41.13 33.68
CA ASP A 28 -17.42 40.89 34.67
C ASP A 28 -16.41 42.07 34.64
N PRO A 29 -16.22 42.81 35.75
CA PRO A 29 -15.40 44.02 35.75
C PRO A 29 -13.91 43.67 35.76
N VAL A 30 -13.27 43.98 34.64
CA VAL A 30 -11.81 44.05 34.49
C VAL A 30 -11.24 45.07 35.48
N ILE A 31 -10.60 44.58 36.55
CA ILE A 31 -9.62 45.34 37.31
C ILE A 31 -8.23 44.76 36.97
N ARG A 32 -7.49 45.47 36.11
CA ARG A 32 -6.07 45.21 35.82
C ARG A 32 -5.21 46.17 36.64
N MET A 33 -4.28 45.62 37.42
CA MET A 33 -3.14 46.35 37.97
C MET A 33 -1.84 45.79 37.38
N PRO A 34 -0.80 46.62 37.17
CA PRO A 34 0.30 46.31 36.26
C PRO A 34 1.47 45.65 36.99
N GLY A 35 1.94 44.55 36.42
CA GLY A 35 3.26 43.98 36.72
C GLY A 35 3.20 42.71 37.54
N ASP A 36 3.01 41.58 36.87
CA ASP A 36 3.70 40.33 37.18
C ASP A 36 3.78 39.50 35.89
N LYS A 37 4.97 38.97 35.61
CA LYS A 37 5.32 38.25 34.39
C LYS A 37 4.68 36.85 34.42
N GLU A 38 3.91 36.51 33.39
CA GLU A 38 3.41 35.15 33.16
C GLU A 38 4.57 34.16 32.93
N PRO A 39 4.64 33.03 33.64
CA PRO A 39 5.26 31.84 33.10
C PRO A 39 4.25 31.16 32.15
N ALA A 40 4.72 30.88 30.93
CA ALA A 40 3.97 30.24 29.86
C ALA A 40 3.16 29.03 30.38
N ALA A 41 1.83 29.09 30.17
CA ALA A 41 0.94 27.97 30.38
C ALA A 41 1.31 26.85 29.41
N ALA A 42 2.02 25.86 29.93
CA ALA A 42 2.15 24.55 29.32
C ALA A 42 0.75 23.91 29.30
N TRP A 43 0.14 23.86 28.12
CA TRP A 43 -0.95 22.94 27.82
C TRP A 43 -0.38 21.53 27.70
N GLY A 44 0.07 21.00 28.83
CA GLY A 44 0.46 19.60 29.03
C GLY A 44 -0.71 18.84 29.63
N GLY A 45 -1.79 18.70 28.87
CA GLY A 45 -2.85 17.75 29.17
C GLY A 45 -2.49 16.38 28.60
N GLY A 46 -1.46 15.74 29.16
CA GLY A 46 -1.17 14.35 28.88
C GLY A 46 -2.21 13.47 29.54
N GLU A 47 -3.21 13.03 28.78
CA GLU A 47 -3.92 11.80 29.15
C GLU A 47 -2.89 10.68 29.22
N GLU A 48 -2.88 9.96 30.34
CA GLU A 48 -2.02 8.79 30.57
C GLU A 48 -2.19 7.79 29.41
N ASP A 49 -1.15 7.69 28.57
CA ASP A 49 -1.04 6.73 27.47
C ASP A 49 -1.02 5.32 28.08
N GLY A 50 -2.13 4.60 27.95
CA GLY A 50 -2.34 3.25 28.47
C GLY A 50 -1.52 2.19 27.72
N GLY A 51 -0.19 2.34 27.75
CA GLY A 51 0.82 1.48 27.13
C GLY A 51 2.11 2.28 26.93
N GLY A 52 2.93 2.41 27.97
CA GLY A 52 4.00 3.42 28.12
C GLY A 52 5.21 3.39 27.17
N GLY A 53 5.04 3.02 25.89
CA GLY A 53 6.05 3.11 24.83
C GLY A 53 5.60 4.00 23.68
N THR A 54 6.55 4.41 22.84
CA THR A 54 6.31 5.27 21.67
C THR A 54 5.72 4.46 20.52
N ARG A 55 4.78 5.04 19.79
CA ARG A 55 4.27 4.51 18.51
C ARG A 55 5.11 5.03 17.35
N TRP A 56 5.65 4.11 16.57
CA TRP A 56 6.46 4.38 15.38
C TRP A 56 5.77 3.86 14.13
N ALA A 57 6.03 4.48 12.98
CA ALA A 57 5.55 3.97 11.71
C ALA A 57 6.56 4.10 10.56
N VAL A 58 6.49 3.16 9.61
CA VAL A 58 7.19 3.23 8.33
C VAL A 58 6.17 3.01 7.21
N LEU A 59 6.04 4.01 6.33
CA LEU A 59 5.08 4.01 5.23
C LEU A 59 5.84 3.99 3.90
N VAL A 60 5.54 3.05 3.00
CA VAL A 60 6.33 2.82 1.77
C VAL A 60 5.46 2.67 0.53
N ALA A 61 5.63 3.60 -0.42
CA ALA A 61 5.13 3.46 -1.78
C ALA A 61 6.26 2.91 -2.66
N GLY A 62 6.12 1.68 -3.14
CA GLY A 62 7.15 0.96 -3.89
C GLY A 62 7.26 1.34 -5.37
N SER A 63 6.44 2.28 -5.87
CA SER A 63 6.43 2.72 -7.28
C SER A 63 6.56 4.21 -7.46
N SER A 64 6.83 4.56 -8.72
CA SER A 64 6.83 5.92 -9.25
C SER A 64 5.93 6.01 -10.49
N GLY A 65 5.75 7.23 -10.97
CA GLY A 65 5.00 7.56 -12.17
C GLY A 65 3.53 7.79 -11.89
N TYR A 66 2.92 8.69 -12.68
CA TYR A 66 1.53 9.12 -12.45
C TYR A 66 0.49 8.00 -12.65
N GLY A 67 0.79 6.96 -13.43
CA GLY A 67 -0.07 5.77 -13.51
C GLY A 67 -0.15 5.00 -12.19
N ASN A 68 0.87 5.14 -11.33
CA ASN A 68 0.96 4.59 -9.98
C ASN A 68 0.52 5.57 -8.89
N TYR A 69 -0.32 6.54 -9.23
CA TYR A 69 -0.90 7.52 -8.30
C TYR A 69 -1.38 6.89 -6.99
N ARG A 70 -2.17 5.82 -7.11
CA ARG A 70 -2.80 5.06 -6.03
C ARG A 70 -1.86 4.69 -4.88
N HIS A 71 -0.66 4.22 -5.16
CA HIS A 71 0.25 3.76 -4.11
C HIS A 71 0.81 4.93 -3.28
N GLN A 72 1.13 6.07 -3.90
CA GLN A 72 1.55 7.26 -3.14
C GLN A 72 0.37 7.93 -2.43
N ALA A 73 -0.84 7.87 -3.02
CA ALA A 73 -2.06 8.33 -2.37
C ALA A 73 -2.40 7.50 -1.13
N ASP A 74 -2.23 6.17 -1.19
CA ASP A 74 -2.41 5.28 -0.06
C ASP A 74 -1.45 5.62 1.10
N ILE A 75 -0.18 5.86 0.80
CA ILE A 75 0.81 6.25 1.82
C ILE A 75 0.52 7.62 2.42
N CYS A 76 0.10 8.58 1.59
CA CYS A 76 -0.32 9.90 2.07
C CYS A 76 -1.55 9.79 2.99
N HIS A 77 -2.55 9.00 2.61
CA HIS A 77 -3.74 8.79 3.42
C HIS A 77 -3.42 8.09 4.75
N ALA A 78 -2.61 7.04 4.73
CA ALA A 78 -2.13 6.37 5.94
C ALA A 78 -1.39 7.35 6.87
N TYR A 79 -0.57 8.26 6.34
CA TYR A 79 0.08 9.30 7.14
C TYR A 79 -0.93 10.19 7.86
N GLN A 80 -1.98 10.66 7.17
CA GLN A 80 -3.01 11.51 7.79
C GLN A 80 -3.72 10.78 8.93
N ILE A 81 -4.08 9.49 8.75
CA ILE A 81 -4.71 8.68 9.79
C ILE A 81 -3.82 8.60 11.03
N LEU A 82 -2.53 8.32 10.85
CA LEU A 82 -1.58 8.21 11.96
C LEU A 82 -1.34 9.56 12.66
N GLN A 83 -1.21 10.64 11.88
CA GLN A 83 -1.03 11.99 12.41
C GLN A 83 -2.26 12.43 13.23
N ASN A 84 -3.47 12.24 12.70
CA ASN A 84 -4.73 12.53 13.40
C ASN A 84 -4.94 11.60 14.62
N GLY A 85 -4.39 10.39 14.56
CA GLY A 85 -4.31 9.45 15.69
C GLY A 85 -3.34 9.87 16.80
N GLY A 86 -2.56 10.94 16.60
CA GLY A 86 -1.61 11.48 17.57
C GLY A 86 -0.20 10.89 17.49
N LEU A 87 0.14 10.13 16.44
CA LEU A 87 1.54 9.80 16.17
C LEU A 87 2.27 11.07 15.71
N LYS A 88 3.47 11.26 16.25
CA LYS A 88 4.27 12.45 15.94
C LYS A 88 5.03 12.26 14.62
N GLU A 89 5.19 13.34 13.87
CA GLU A 89 5.92 13.32 12.58
C GLU A 89 7.33 12.74 12.72
N GLU A 90 8.04 13.02 13.82
CA GLU A 90 9.39 12.49 14.05
C GLU A 90 9.44 10.95 14.18
N ASN A 91 8.30 10.31 14.45
CA ASN A 91 8.17 8.86 14.62
C ASN A 91 7.55 8.17 13.40
N ILE A 92 7.15 8.91 12.37
CA ILE A 92 6.61 8.38 11.11
C ILE A 92 7.65 8.62 10.02
N VAL A 93 8.19 7.54 9.45
CA VAL A 93 9.13 7.59 8.31
C VAL A 93 8.38 7.33 7.02
N VAL A 94 8.48 8.25 6.05
CA VAL A 94 7.77 8.13 4.77
C VAL A 94 8.74 7.91 3.60
N PHE A 95 8.49 6.84 2.85
CA PHE A 95 9.09 6.53 1.56
C PHE A 95 8.04 6.71 0.47
N MET A 96 8.22 7.71 -0.39
CA MET A 96 7.41 7.88 -1.59
C MET A 96 8.22 8.59 -2.65
N TYR A 97 8.07 8.22 -3.91
CA TYR A 97 8.91 8.77 -4.96
C TYR A 97 8.73 10.30 -5.15
N ASP A 98 7.55 10.82 -4.79
CA ASP A 98 7.20 12.25 -4.78
C ASP A 98 7.05 12.87 -6.18
N ASP A 99 6.56 12.10 -7.14
CA ASP A 99 6.35 12.51 -8.53
C ASP A 99 4.86 12.59 -8.94
N VAL A 100 3.94 12.51 -7.98
CA VAL A 100 2.49 12.56 -8.22
C VAL A 100 1.92 13.96 -8.01
N ALA A 101 2.12 14.56 -6.82
CA ALA A 101 1.48 15.83 -6.46
C ALA A 101 1.75 16.95 -7.48
N ASN A 102 2.99 17.08 -7.95
CA ASN A 102 3.41 18.13 -8.89
C ASN A 102 3.54 17.66 -10.35
N SER A 103 3.08 16.44 -10.66
CA SER A 103 3.06 15.91 -12.02
C SER A 103 2.36 16.86 -12.98
N ALA A 104 2.85 16.95 -14.22
CA ALA A 104 2.16 17.70 -15.27
C ALA A 104 0.79 17.09 -15.63
N LEU A 105 0.58 15.82 -15.30
CA LEU A 105 -0.66 15.10 -15.50
C LEU A 105 -1.63 15.23 -14.31
N ASN A 106 -1.19 15.82 -13.19
CA ASN A 106 -2.07 16.02 -12.03
C ASN A 106 -2.98 17.23 -12.28
N PRO A 107 -4.31 17.04 -12.37
CA PRO A 107 -5.24 18.15 -12.58
C PRO A 107 -5.30 19.11 -11.38
N ARG A 108 -4.92 18.65 -10.18
CA ARG A 108 -4.86 19.43 -8.94
C ARG A 108 -3.42 19.45 -8.44
N ARG A 109 -2.57 20.27 -9.06
CA ARG A 109 -1.15 20.35 -8.69
C ARG A 109 -0.98 20.69 -7.20
N GLY A 110 -0.10 19.94 -6.53
CA GLY A 110 0.15 20.05 -5.09
C GLY A 110 -0.84 19.28 -4.22
N VAL A 111 -1.83 18.60 -4.82
CA VAL A 111 -2.87 17.84 -4.10
C VAL A 111 -2.82 16.36 -4.52
N ILE A 112 -3.05 15.46 -3.55
CA ILE A 112 -3.31 14.04 -3.78
C ILE A 112 -4.58 13.65 -3.03
N ILE A 113 -5.50 12.91 -3.64
CA ILE A 113 -6.74 12.40 -3.03
C ILE A 113 -6.76 10.88 -3.09
N ASN A 114 -7.20 10.19 -2.04
CA ASN A 114 -7.28 8.71 -2.02
C ASN A 114 -8.72 8.18 -2.06
N HIS A 115 -9.69 9.07 -2.20
CA HIS A 115 -11.12 8.76 -2.32
C HIS A 115 -11.76 9.74 -3.35
N PRO A 116 -12.77 9.32 -4.14
CA PRO A 116 -13.41 10.21 -5.12
C PRO A 116 -13.94 11.53 -4.58
N GLU A 117 -14.42 11.51 -3.34
CA GLU A 117 -14.94 12.66 -2.60
C GLU A 117 -14.00 13.12 -1.48
N GLY A 118 -12.78 12.56 -1.41
CA GLY A 118 -11.82 12.83 -0.35
C GLY A 118 -11.11 14.18 -0.47
N GLU A 119 -10.57 14.63 0.67
CA GLU A 119 -9.72 15.82 0.75
C GLU A 119 -8.26 15.53 0.35
N ASP A 120 -7.42 16.57 0.37
CA ASP A 120 -5.99 16.43 0.11
C ASP A 120 -5.30 15.65 1.24
N VAL A 121 -4.69 14.52 0.89
CA VAL A 121 -3.90 13.70 1.83
C VAL A 121 -2.40 13.97 1.74
N TYR A 122 -1.93 14.78 0.77
CA TYR A 122 -0.50 15.05 0.58
C TYR A 122 0.06 16.16 1.48
N ALA A 123 -0.80 17.11 1.87
CA ALA A 123 -0.40 18.22 2.74
C ALA A 123 0.23 17.72 4.05
N GLY A 124 1.40 18.26 4.41
CA GLY A 124 2.08 17.92 5.65
C GLY A 124 2.78 16.56 5.68
N VAL A 125 2.70 15.73 4.64
CA VAL A 125 3.42 14.46 4.57
C VAL A 125 4.93 14.71 4.46
N PRO A 126 5.77 14.21 5.39
CA PRO A 126 7.21 14.44 5.38
C PRO A 126 7.87 13.77 4.18
N LYS A 127 8.90 14.41 3.66
CA LYS A 127 9.69 13.93 2.50
C LYS A 127 10.97 13.25 2.98
N ASP A 128 10.83 12.22 3.81
CA ASP A 128 11.99 11.57 4.44
C ASP A 128 12.90 10.89 3.42
N TYR A 129 12.31 10.10 2.52
CA TYR A 129 13.01 9.43 1.43
C TYR A 129 12.19 9.55 0.14
N THR A 130 12.70 10.32 -0.82
CA THR A 130 12.03 10.56 -2.10
C THR A 130 12.94 10.34 -3.31
N GLY A 131 12.36 10.22 -4.50
CA GLY A 131 13.08 9.96 -5.74
C GLY A 131 14.02 8.74 -5.64
N GLU A 132 15.29 8.93 -6.00
CA GLU A 132 16.34 7.90 -5.99
C GLU A 132 16.67 7.34 -4.60
N GLN A 133 16.17 7.95 -3.52
CA GLN A 133 16.42 7.52 -2.15
C GLN A 133 15.46 6.43 -1.69
N VAL A 134 14.38 6.19 -2.44
CA VAL A 134 13.42 5.11 -2.19
C VAL A 134 14.04 3.80 -2.65
N THR A 135 14.91 3.22 -1.80
CA THR A 135 15.69 2.02 -2.10
C THR A 135 15.48 0.97 -1.00
N THR A 136 15.55 -0.30 -1.37
CA THR A 136 15.51 -1.43 -0.43
C THR A 136 16.56 -1.28 0.68
N LYS A 137 17.75 -0.77 0.34
CA LYS A 137 18.84 -0.54 1.30
C LYS A 137 18.45 0.50 2.37
N ASN A 138 17.91 1.65 1.96
CA ASN A 138 17.48 2.67 2.91
C ASN A 138 16.31 2.18 3.76
N PHE A 139 15.36 1.46 3.17
CA PHE A 139 14.25 0.87 3.92
C PHE A 139 14.75 -0.07 5.03
N TYR A 140 15.67 -0.99 4.73
CA TYR A 140 16.24 -1.88 5.74
C TYR A 140 17.04 -1.13 6.82
N ALA A 141 17.84 -0.13 6.43
CA ALA A 141 18.57 0.71 7.38
C ALA A 141 17.62 1.46 8.34
N VAL A 142 16.50 1.97 7.81
CA VAL A 142 15.44 2.63 8.60
C VAL A 142 14.84 1.68 9.62
N LEU A 143 14.47 0.46 9.21
CA LEU A 143 13.87 -0.53 10.11
C LEU A 143 14.83 -0.90 11.25
N LEU A 144 16.10 -1.07 10.94
CA LEU A 144 17.15 -1.42 11.90
C LEU A 144 17.57 -0.23 12.80
N GLY A 145 17.09 0.98 12.53
CA GLY A 145 17.52 2.18 13.26
C GLY A 145 18.95 2.63 12.94
N ASP A 146 19.53 2.17 11.82
CA ASP A 146 20.92 2.44 11.44
C ASP A 146 21.03 3.72 10.60
N LYS A 147 21.20 4.86 11.29
CA LYS A 147 21.41 6.17 10.65
C LYS A 147 22.66 6.23 9.78
N ALA A 148 23.67 5.40 10.02
CA ALA A 148 24.93 5.42 9.28
C ALA A 148 24.83 4.66 7.95
N ALA A 149 23.97 3.63 7.87
CA ALA A 149 23.71 2.88 6.65
C ALA A 149 22.81 3.61 5.65
N VAL A 150 22.02 4.59 6.12
CA VAL A 150 21.16 5.44 5.28
C VAL A 150 21.99 6.31 4.34
N THR A 151 21.56 6.37 3.08
CA THR A 151 22.13 7.25 2.04
C THR A 151 21.09 8.26 1.55
N GLY A 152 21.40 9.55 1.65
CA GLY A 152 20.45 10.64 1.33
C GLY A 152 19.33 10.80 2.36
N GLY A 153 18.26 11.47 1.96
CA GLY A 153 17.04 11.65 2.76
C GLY A 153 17.20 12.53 4.00
N SER A 154 16.14 12.56 4.80
CA SER A 154 16.12 13.23 6.11
C SER A 154 17.00 12.52 7.15
N ARG A 155 17.41 11.27 6.87
CA ARG A 155 18.08 10.35 7.80
C ARG A 155 17.24 9.95 9.01
N LYS A 156 15.92 10.18 8.96
CA LYS A 156 14.97 9.67 9.95
C LYS A 156 14.96 8.14 9.87
N VAL A 157 15.02 7.47 11.03
CA VAL A 157 15.03 6.00 11.15
C VAL A 157 14.18 5.60 12.35
N ILE A 158 13.86 4.30 12.47
CA ILE A 158 13.13 3.76 13.62
C ILE A 158 14.09 3.44 14.77
N ASP A 159 14.43 4.48 15.54
CA ASP A 159 15.25 4.39 16.77
C ASP A 159 14.39 4.01 18.00
N SER A 160 13.58 2.97 17.82
CA SER A 160 12.61 2.47 18.77
C SER A 160 13.25 1.75 19.97
N LYS A 161 12.52 1.67 21.08
CA LYS A 161 12.93 1.09 22.36
C LYS A 161 12.10 -0.18 22.68
N PRO A 162 12.50 -1.01 23.66
CA PRO A 162 11.84 -2.29 23.93
C PRO A 162 10.33 -2.25 24.25
N ASN A 163 9.79 -1.09 24.67
CA ASN A 163 8.37 -0.94 24.97
C ASN A 163 7.56 -0.35 23.80
N ASP A 164 8.22 0.03 22.71
CA ASP A 164 7.62 0.76 21.60
C ASP A 164 6.83 -0.17 20.66
N HIS A 165 5.82 0.38 20.00
CA HIS A 165 5.04 -0.31 18.99
C HIS A 165 5.42 0.21 17.60
N ILE A 166 5.54 -0.68 16.61
CA ILE A 166 5.89 -0.31 15.23
C ILE A 166 4.77 -0.73 14.29
N PHE A 167 4.30 0.21 13.46
CA PHE A 167 3.39 -0.06 12.36
C PHE A 167 4.12 0.11 11.01
N ILE A 168 4.14 -0.94 10.19
CA ILE A 168 4.72 -0.88 8.85
C ILE A 168 3.58 -1.01 7.85
N TYR A 169 3.53 -0.10 6.89
CA TYR A 169 2.58 -0.18 5.77
C TYR A 169 3.30 -0.01 4.44
N TYR A 170 3.09 -0.98 3.56
CA TYR A 170 3.64 -1.00 2.21
C TYR A 170 2.50 -1.07 1.18
N SER A 171 2.55 -0.23 0.14
CA SER A 171 1.64 -0.26 -1.01
C SER A 171 2.41 -0.16 -2.32
N ASP A 172 2.32 -1.18 -3.18
CA ASP A 172 2.87 -1.20 -4.54
C ASP A 172 2.41 -2.42 -5.38
N HIS A 173 3.03 -2.59 -6.54
CA HIS A 173 3.20 -3.86 -7.24
C HIS A 173 3.98 -4.92 -6.45
N GLY A 174 3.63 -6.17 -6.69
CA GLY A 174 4.35 -7.33 -6.18
C GLY A 174 4.49 -8.45 -7.21
N GLY A 175 5.14 -9.51 -6.78
CA GLY A 175 5.17 -10.81 -7.43
C GLY A 175 5.51 -11.88 -6.40
N PRO A 176 5.50 -13.17 -6.79
CA PRO A 176 5.84 -14.24 -5.86
C PRO A 176 7.22 -14.00 -5.20
N GLY A 177 7.24 -13.75 -3.90
CA GLY A 177 8.46 -13.58 -3.08
C GLY A 177 9.19 -12.24 -3.28
N VAL A 178 8.59 -11.26 -3.97
CA VAL A 178 9.21 -9.97 -4.29
C VAL A 178 8.21 -8.81 -4.19
N LEU A 179 8.65 -7.69 -3.61
CA LEU A 179 7.94 -6.42 -3.57
C LEU A 179 8.70 -5.37 -4.40
N GLY A 180 7.97 -4.54 -5.13
CA GLY A 180 8.54 -3.49 -5.96
C GLY A 180 9.26 -2.40 -5.16
N MET A 181 10.20 -1.74 -5.82
CA MET A 181 10.81 -0.49 -5.36
C MET A 181 11.01 0.40 -6.59
N PRO A 182 10.90 1.74 -6.48
CA PRO A 182 11.08 2.61 -7.63
C PRO A 182 12.51 2.55 -8.17
N ASN A 183 13.46 2.28 -7.27
CA ASN A 183 14.88 2.17 -7.57
C ASN A 183 15.37 0.75 -7.26
N LEU A 184 15.97 0.12 -8.26
CA LEU A 184 16.43 -1.26 -8.20
C LEU A 184 17.67 -1.43 -7.28
N PRO A 185 17.86 -2.62 -6.67
CA PRO A 185 17.06 -3.83 -6.81
C PRO A 185 15.77 -3.83 -5.98
N TYR A 186 14.83 -4.71 -6.34
CA TYR A 186 13.58 -4.93 -5.61
C TYR A 186 13.82 -5.55 -4.23
N LEU A 187 12.76 -5.55 -3.41
CA LEU A 187 12.76 -6.13 -2.07
C LEU A 187 12.37 -7.61 -2.15
N TYR A 188 13.27 -8.51 -1.75
CA TYR A 188 13.02 -9.95 -1.73
C TYR A 188 12.64 -10.42 -0.33
N ALA A 189 11.65 -11.31 -0.26
CA ALA A 189 11.10 -11.79 1.01
C ALA A 189 12.16 -12.42 1.94
N GLY A 190 13.08 -13.22 1.40
CA GLY A 190 14.17 -13.80 2.17
C GLY A 190 15.03 -12.77 2.92
N ASP A 191 15.34 -11.64 2.28
CA ASP A 191 16.11 -10.56 2.92
C ASP A 191 15.25 -9.80 3.94
N PHE A 192 13.99 -9.53 3.60
CA PHE A 192 13.10 -8.78 4.47
C PHE A 192 12.85 -9.52 5.79
N ILE A 193 12.57 -10.83 5.74
CA ILE A 193 12.41 -11.67 6.93
C ILE A 193 13.70 -11.74 7.75
N LYS A 194 14.88 -11.73 7.11
CA LYS A 194 16.17 -11.63 7.82
C LYS A 194 16.29 -10.31 8.58
N VAL A 195 15.91 -9.18 7.98
CA VAL A 195 15.90 -7.87 8.63
C VAL A 195 14.93 -7.82 9.81
N LEU A 196 13.74 -8.41 9.68
CA LEU A 196 12.78 -8.50 10.80
C LEU A 196 13.33 -9.34 11.96
N ARG A 197 14.02 -10.45 11.68
CA ARG A 197 14.71 -11.25 12.72
C ARG A 197 15.83 -10.48 13.40
N GLU A 198 16.61 -9.71 12.65
CA GLU A 198 17.66 -8.84 13.20
C GLU A 198 17.07 -7.73 14.08
N LYS A 199 15.99 -7.08 13.62
CA LYS A 199 15.23 -6.10 14.38
C LYS A 199 14.70 -6.70 15.69
N HIS A 200 14.16 -7.92 15.65
CA HIS A 200 13.72 -8.63 16.86
C HIS A 200 14.88 -8.94 17.82
N ALA A 201 15.99 -9.47 17.29
CA ALA A 201 17.17 -9.82 18.08
C ALA A 201 17.80 -8.60 18.80
N SER A 202 17.60 -7.40 18.26
CA SER A 202 18.03 -6.14 18.90
C SER A 202 17.17 -5.72 20.10
N ASN A 203 16.05 -6.41 20.38
CA ASN A 203 15.09 -6.11 21.44
C ASN A 203 14.63 -4.64 21.43
N SER A 204 14.41 -4.07 20.24
CA SER A 204 14.12 -2.64 20.07
C SER A 204 12.65 -2.34 19.77
N TYR A 205 11.73 -3.25 20.09
CA TYR A 205 10.29 -3.02 20.05
C TYR A 205 9.57 -4.04 20.94
N ALA A 206 8.40 -3.69 21.45
CA ALA A 206 7.53 -4.63 22.13
C ALA A 206 6.78 -5.47 21.10
N LYS A 207 6.15 -4.78 20.14
CA LYS A 207 5.15 -5.34 19.23
C LYS A 207 5.13 -4.63 17.89
N MET A 208 4.95 -5.38 16.80
CA MET A 208 4.95 -4.84 15.44
C MET A 208 3.77 -5.36 14.62
N VAL A 209 3.14 -4.48 13.84
CA VAL A 209 2.09 -4.81 12.89
C VAL A 209 2.54 -4.40 11.48
N ILE A 210 2.37 -5.29 10.50
CA ILE A 210 2.78 -5.07 9.11
C ILE A 210 1.59 -5.29 8.18
N TYR A 211 1.23 -4.25 7.41
CA TYR A 211 0.19 -4.29 6.38
C TYR A 211 0.86 -4.21 5.01
N VAL A 212 0.49 -5.09 4.07
CA VAL A 212 1.10 -5.16 2.73
C VAL A 212 0.02 -5.22 1.65
N GLU A 213 -0.09 -4.13 0.90
CA GLU A 213 -0.80 -4.05 -0.38
C GLU A 213 0.17 -4.38 -1.52
N ALA A 214 0.04 -5.57 -2.09
CA ALA A 214 0.71 -5.97 -3.32
C ALA A 214 0.11 -7.26 -3.93
N CYS A 215 0.38 -7.49 -5.22
CA CYS A 215 0.13 -8.78 -5.88
C CYS A 215 0.92 -9.89 -5.19
N GLU A 216 0.29 -11.05 -5.01
CA GLU A 216 0.90 -12.25 -4.42
C GLU A 216 1.55 -11.98 -3.05
N SER A 217 1.06 -10.99 -2.29
CA SER A 217 1.69 -10.47 -1.07
C SER A 217 1.83 -11.51 0.04
N GLY A 218 0.95 -12.53 0.06
CA GLY A 218 1.09 -13.67 0.98
C GLY A 218 2.43 -14.41 0.84
N SER A 219 2.99 -14.44 -0.37
CA SER A 219 4.26 -15.13 -0.66
C SER A 219 5.49 -14.46 -0.03
N ILE A 220 5.34 -13.25 0.52
CA ILE A 220 6.39 -12.55 1.27
C ILE A 220 6.59 -13.18 2.66
N PHE A 221 5.56 -13.83 3.21
CA PHE A 221 5.56 -14.32 4.58
C PHE A 221 5.32 -15.83 4.68
N GLU A 222 4.59 -16.41 3.73
CA GLU A 222 4.26 -17.84 3.72
C GLU A 222 5.52 -18.71 3.76
N GLY A 223 5.60 -19.58 4.77
CA GLY A 223 6.74 -20.47 5.02
C GLY A 223 8.03 -19.79 5.50
N LEU A 224 8.03 -18.47 5.70
CA LEU A 224 9.19 -17.71 6.17
C LEU A 224 8.97 -17.04 7.52
N MET A 225 7.76 -16.52 7.76
CA MET A 225 7.41 -15.71 8.91
C MET A 225 7.13 -16.59 10.13
N PRO A 226 8.00 -16.55 11.16
CA PRO A 226 7.77 -17.31 12.39
C PRO A 226 6.77 -16.58 13.31
N GLU A 227 6.23 -17.33 14.28
CA GLU A 227 5.23 -16.80 15.23
C GLU A 227 5.85 -16.19 16.50
N ASP A 228 7.17 -16.30 16.70
CA ASP A 228 7.86 -15.92 17.93
C ASP A 228 8.59 -14.56 17.87
N LEU A 229 8.33 -13.75 16.84
CA LEU A 229 8.99 -12.44 16.68
C LEU A 229 8.19 -11.27 17.29
N ASN A 230 7.01 -11.49 17.88
CA ASN A 230 6.10 -10.40 18.27
C ASN A 230 5.73 -9.50 17.07
N ILE A 231 5.47 -10.11 15.92
CA ILE A 231 5.07 -9.43 14.70
C ILE A 231 3.78 -10.08 14.19
N TYR A 232 2.74 -9.28 13.97
CA TYR A 232 1.52 -9.66 13.27
C TYR A 232 1.52 -9.05 11.87
N VAL A 233 1.09 -9.84 10.88
CA VAL A 233 1.10 -9.42 9.48
C VAL A 233 -0.27 -9.66 8.86
N THR A 234 -0.72 -8.73 8.02
CA THR A 234 -1.85 -8.93 7.09
C THR A 234 -1.46 -8.49 5.68
N THR A 235 -1.96 -9.22 4.69
CA THR A 235 -1.63 -9.02 3.28
C THR A 235 -2.89 -8.90 2.44
N ALA A 236 -2.85 -8.07 1.39
CA ALA A 236 -3.99 -7.83 0.49
C ALA A 236 -4.42 -9.08 -0.30
N SER A 237 -3.50 -10.02 -0.48
CA SER A 237 -3.69 -11.25 -1.25
C SER A 237 -2.95 -12.43 -0.62
N ASN A 238 -3.36 -13.64 -0.99
CA ASN A 238 -2.59 -14.86 -0.77
C ASN A 238 -1.33 -14.90 -1.66
N ALA A 239 -0.61 -16.03 -1.67
CA ALA A 239 0.64 -16.16 -2.43
C ALA A 239 0.47 -16.32 -3.94
N GLU A 240 -0.75 -16.45 -4.44
CA GLU A 240 -1.08 -16.87 -5.82
C GLU A 240 -1.92 -15.86 -6.59
N GLU A 241 -2.68 -15.02 -5.90
CA GLU A 241 -3.60 -14.06 -6.50
C GLU A 241 -3.02 -12.64 -6.53
N SER A 242 -3.55 -11.83 -7.44
CA SER A 242 -3.23 -10.41 -7.49
C SER A 242 -3.99 -9.65 -6.39
N SER A 243 -3.50 -8.46 -6.08
CA SER A 243 -4.33 -7.42 -5.47
C SER A 243 -4.92 -6.49 -6.54
N TRP A 244 -5.66 -5.46 -6.10
CA TRP A 244 -6.63 -4.78 -6.94
C TRP A 244 -6.62 -3.27 -6.70
N GLY A 245 -6.43 -2.50 -7.76
CA GLY A 245 -6.67 -1.06 -7.76
C GLY A 245 -8.16 -0.73 -7.76
N THR A 246 -8.51 0.37 -7.13
CA THR A 246 -9.89 0.85 -7.05
C THR A 246 -10.01 2.35 -7.24
N TYR A 247 -11.25 2.86 -7.29
CA TYR A 247 -11.54 4.25 -7.65
C TYR A 247 -10.87 4.63 -8.98
N CYS A 248 -11.04 3.77 -9.99
CA CYS A 248 -10.46 3.96 -11.33
C CYS A 248 -11.45 4.58 -12.32
N PRO A 249 -10.98 5.27 -13.37
CA PRO A 249 -11.85 5.87 -14.37
C PRO A 249 -12.78 4.84 -15.03
N GLY A 250 -14.09 5.10 -14.99
CA GLY A 250 -15.11 4.20 -15.55
C GLY A 250 -15.63 3.14 -14.57
N MET A 251 -15.22 3.17 -13.30
CA MET A 251 -15.76 2.34 -12.23
C MET A 251 -16.86 3.07 -11.44
N GLU A 252 -17.51 2.37 -10.50
CA GLU A 252 -18.45 2.96 -9.54
C GLU A 252 -18.03 2.59 -8.09
N PRO A 253 -17.68 3.58 -7.24
CA PRO A 253 -17.56 5.00 -7.57
C PRO A 253 -16.32 5.29 -8.45
N SER A 254 -16.48 6.19 -9.42
CA SER A 254 -15.40 6.68 -10.29
C SER A 254 -14.66 7.84 -9.60
N PRO A 255 -13.37 8.06 -9.89
CA PRO A 255 -12.71 9.31 -9.51
C PRO A 255 -13.34 10.50 -10.26
N PRO A 256 -13.09 11.76 -9.80
CA PRO A 256 -13.44 12.95 -10.56
C PRO A 256 -12.90 12.85 -12.00
N SER A 257 -13.67 13.31 -12.97
CA SER A 257 -13.42 13.04 -14.39
C SER A 257 -12.11 13.61 -14.93
N GLU A 258 -11.51 14.57 -14.23
CA GLU A 258 -10.18 15.10 -14.52
C GLU A 258 -9.03 14.12 -14.22
N TYR A 259 -9.26 13.08 -13.41
CA TYR A 259 -8.28 12.05 -13.11
C TYR A 259 -8.35 10.89 -14.12
N ILE A 260 -7.19 10.48 -14.59
CA ILE A 260 -7.01 9.46 -15.63
C ILE A 260 -6.36 8.18 -15.11
N THR A 261 -6.36 8.01 -13.79
CA THR A 261 -5.71 6.93 -13.06
C THR A 261 -6.55 6.53 -11.84
N CYS A 262 -6.32 5.35 -11.28
CA CYS A 262 -6.92 4.92 -10.02
C CYS A 262 -6.42 5.78 -8.85
N LEU A 263 -7.29 6.04 -7.86
CA LEU A 263 -6.95 6.88 -6.69
C LEU A 263 -6.42 6.09 -5.49
N GLY A 264 -6.72 4.80 -5.38
CA GLY A 264 -6.28 3.96 -4.27
C GLY A 264 -6.38 2.48 -4.60
N ASP A 265 -5.97 1.64 -3.66
CA ASP A 265 -5.98 0.18 -3.80
C ASP A 265 -6.96 -0.47 -2.84
N LEU A 266 -7.62 -1.56 -3.25
CA LEU A 266 -8.81 -2.09 -2.60
C LEU A 266 -8.58 -2.45 -1.14
N TYR A 267 -7.52 -3.19 -0.83
CA TYR A 267 -7.20 -3.56 0.55
C TYR A 267 -6.81 -2.32 1.36
N SER A 268 -6.01 -1.43 0.76
CA SER A 268 -5.58 -0.17 1.34
C SER A 268 -6.73 0.70 1.80
N VAL A 269 -7.61 1.07 0.87
CA VAL A 269 -8.76 1.94 1.18
C VAL A 269 -9.72 1.24 2.12
N SER A 270 -9.78 -0.10 2.08
CA SER A 270 -10.63 -0.86 3.01
C SER A 270 -10.19 -0.69 4.46
N TRP A 271 -8.90 -0.79 4.78
CA TRP A 271 -8.44 -0.65 6.17
C TRP A 271 -8.35 0.82 6.59
N MET A 272 -8.00 1.72 5.68
CA MET A 272 -7.89 3.15 5.98
C MET A 272 -9.25 3.80 6.25
N GLU A 273 -10.24 3.54 5.39
CA GLU A 273 -11.60 4.06 5.59
C GLU A 273 -12.30 3.41 6.79
N ASP A 274 -11.94 2.18 7.13
CA ASP A 274 -12.36 1.54 8.37
C ASP A 274 -11.75 2.28 9.57
N SER A 275 -10.43 2.47 9.59
CA SER A 275 -9.74 3.13 10.69
C SER A 275 -10.18 4.58 10.92
N GLU A 276 -10.47 5.34 9.86
CA GLU A 276 -10.90 6.75 9.96
C GLU A 276 -12.33 6.90 10.48
N THR A 277 -13.13 5.83 10.48
CA THR A 277 -14.56 5.88 10.84
C THR A 277 -14.94 5.05 12.05
N HIS A 278 -13.94 4.50 12.73
CA HIS A 278 -14.10 3.71 13.94
C HIS A 278 -13.36 4.31 15.12
N ASN A 279 -13.85 3.98 16.32
CA ASN A 279 -13.12 4.29 17.55
C ASN A 279 -12.05 3.21 17.78
N LEU A 280 -10.80 3.50 17.42
CA LEU A 280 -9.67 2.56 17.50
C LEU A 280 -9.28 2.15 18.93
N LYS A 281 -9.78 2.84 19.97
CA LYS A 281 -9.68 2.37 21.36
C LYS A 281 -10.62 1.19 21.64
N LYS A 282 -11.64 0.99 20.80
CA LYS A 282 -12.63 -0.09 20.91
C LYS A 282 -12.41 -1.19 19.88
N GLU A 283 -12.06 -0.82 18.66
CA GLU A 283 -11.84 -1.78 17.58
C GLU A 283 -10.52 -2.56 17.76
N THR A 284 -10.61 -3.86 17.53
CA THR A 284 -9.48 -4.79 17.58
C THR A 284 -8.87 -5.05 16.21
N ILE A 285 -7.62 -5.52 16.19
CA ILE A 285 -6.96 -6.02 14.98
C ILE A 285 -7.83 -7.09 14.28
N LYS A 286 -8.49 -7.98 15.05
CA LYS A 286 -9.38 -8.99 14.48
C LYS A 286 -10.58 -8.38 13.78
N GLU A 287 -11.24 -7.40 14.39
CA GLU A 287 -12.45 -6.78 13.83
C GLU A 287 -12.14 -6.12 12.49
N GLN A 288 -11.08 -5.30 12.42
CA GLN A 288 -10.63 -4.71 11.16
C GLN A 288 -10.18 -5.77 10.15
N TYR A 289 -9.44 -6.82 10.55
CA TYR A 289 -9.06 -7.89 9.63
C TYR A 289 -10.28 -8.53 8.96
N GLU A 290 -11.33 -8.86 9.71
CA GLU A 290 -12.54 -9.46 9.14
C GLU A 290 -13.32 -8.46 8.26
N ALA A 291 -13.40 -7.18 8.65
CA ALA A 291 -14.04 -6.14 7.84
C ALA A 291 -13.31 -5.93 6.50
N VAL A 292 -11.99 -5.82 6.54
CA VAL A 292 -11.12 -5.65 5.36
C VAL A 292 -11.16 -6.90 4.48
N LYS A 293 -11.15 -8.09 5.07
CA LYS A 293 -11.29 -9.36 4.33
C LYS A 293 -12.61 -9.46 3.59
N GLU A 294 -13.72 -9.15 4.25
CA GLU A 294 -15.05 -9.17 3.62
C GLU A 294 -15.12 -8.17 2.45
N ARG A 295 -14.62 -6.94 2.64
CA ARG A 295 -14.61 -5.91 1.58
C ARG A 295 -13.69 -6.27 0.42
N THR A 296 -12.48 -6.75 0.71
CA THR A 296 -11.46 -7.09 -0.31
C THR A 296 -11.83 -8.33 -1.12
N SER A 297 -12.57 -9.28 -0.53
CA SER A 297 -13.04 -10.49 -1.23
C SER A 297 -14.15 -10.22 -2.26
N GLY A 298 -14.69 -9.00 -2.30
CA GLY A 298 -15.88 -8.68 -3.08
C GLY A 298 -17.09 -9.49 -2.60
N SER A 299 -17.34 -9.50 -1.28
CA SER A 299 -18.37 -10.31 -0.62
C SER A 299 -18.24 -11.81 -0.90
N ASN A 300 -17.03 -12.34 -0.74
CA ASN A 300 -16.66 -13.75 -0.92
C ASN A 300 -16.88 -14.29 -2.35
N SER A 301 -17.04 -13.42 -3.35
CA SER A 301 -17.18 -13.84 -4.75
C SER A 301 -15.83 -14.16 -5.40
N TYR A 302 -14.76 -13.46 -4.99
CA TYR A 302 -13.39 -13.56 -5.53
C TYR A 302 -13.27 -13.44 -7.06
N GLY A 303 -14.35 -13.04 -7.76
CA GLY A 303 -14.34 -12.79 -9.20
C GLY A 303 -13.69 -11.45 -9.56
N ALA A 304 -13.65 -10.52 -8.60
CA ALA A 304 -13.04 -9.21 -8.68
C ALA A 304 -12.59 -8.76 -7.26
N GLY A 305 -11.72 -9.55 -6.64
CA GLY A 305 -11.24 -9.38 -5.26
C GLY A 305 -10.18 -10.41 -4.88
N SER A 306 -9.70 -10.39 -3.64
CA SER A 306 -8.64 -11.25 -3.14
C SER A 306 -8.86 -11.71 -1.68
N HIS A 307 -8.15 -12.76 -1.28
CA HIS A 307 -8.10 -13.28 0.07
C HIS A 307 -7.10 -12.51 0.91
N VAL A 308 -7.60 -11.74 1.87
CA VAL A 308 -6.75 -11.11 2.89
C VAL A 308 -6.23 -12.18 3.84
N MET A 309 -4.91 -12.28 3.94
CA MET A 309 -4.23 -13.31 4.74
C MET A 309 -3.63 -12.72 6.02
N GLU A 310 -3.31 -13.59 6.97
CA GLU A 310 -2.65 -13.22 8.23
C GLU A 310 -1.48 -14.19 8.54
N TYR A 311 -0.36 -13.65 9.02
CA TYR A 311 0.86 -14.41 9.35
C TYR A 311 1.50 -13.89 10.65
N GLY A 312 2.48 -14.65 11.17
CA GLY A 312 3.19 -14.30 12.39
C GLY A 312 2.37 -14.59 13.65
N ASP A 313 2.59 -13.80 14.69
CA ASP A 313 1.95 -14.01 15.99
C ASP A 313 0.47 -13.59 15.95
N LYS A 314 -0.44 -14.56 16.00
CA LYS A 314 -1.89 -14.31 15.98
C LYS A 314 -2.48 -14.00 17.35
N THR A 315 -1.69 -14.02 18.42
CA THR A 315 -2.16 -13.61 19.76
C THR A 315 -2.52 -12.13 19.83
N PHE A 316 -1.99 -11.32 18.89
CA PHE A 316 -2.28 -9.92 18.66
C PHE A 316 -3.74 -9.61 18.34
N LYS A 317 -4.51 -10.59 17.84
CA LYS A 317 -5.87 -10.36 17.30
C LYS A 317 -6.83 -9.68 18.28
N GLY A 318 -6.64 -9.85 19.59
CA GLY A 318 -7.47 -9.21 20.62
C GLY A 318 -7.07 -7.77 20.97
N GLU A 319 -5.91 -7.30 20.49
CA GLU A 319 -5.40 -5.95 20.78
C GLU A 319 -6.15 -4.88 20.01
N LYS A 320 -6.18 -3.70 20.60
CA LYS A 320 -6.85 -2.53 20.03
C LYS A 320 -5.95 -1.83 19.03
N LEU A 321 -6.54 -1.35 17.93
CA LEU A 321 -5.81 -0.68 16.85
C LEU A 321 -5.09 0.58 17.31
N TYR A 322 -5.59 1.27 18.34
CA TYR A 322 -4.95 2.50 18.83
C TYR A 322 -3.50 2.30 19.33
N LEU A 323 -3.12 1.08 19.70
CA LEU A 323 -1.75 0.76 20.10
C LEU A 323 -0.75 0.94 18.95
N TYR A 324 -1.22 0.91 17.70
CA TYR A 324 -0.39 1.00 16.50
C TYR A 324 -0.72 2.27 15.69
N GLN A 325 -2.00 2.58 15.53
CA GLN A 325 -2.49 3.65 14.66
C GLN A 325 -2.88 4.94 15.41
N GLY A 326 -2.90 4.90 16.74
CA GLY A 326 -3.36 6.03 17.55
C GLY A 326 -4.89 6.14 17.59
N PHE A 327 -5.39 7.28 18.08
CA PHE A 327 -6.82 7.52 18.21
C PHE A 327 -7.16 8.97 17.90
N ASP A 328 -7.96 9.18 16.86
CA ASP A 328 -8.52 10.49 16.54
C ASP A 328 -9.66 10.84 17.53
N PRO A 329 -9.54 11.89 18.34
CA PRO A 329 -10.59 12.33 19.25
C PRO A 329 -11.92 12.67 18.56
N ALA A 330 -11.90 13.05 17.28
CA ALA A 330 -13.12 13.30 16.50
C ALA A 330 -13.99 12.03 16.39
N ASN A 331 -13.38 10.85 16.49
CA ASN A 331 -14.05 9.56 16.41
C ASN A 331 -14.54 8.99 17.75
N ALA A 332 -14.45 9.76 18.84
CA ALA A 332 -14.85 9.31 20.18
C ALA A 332 -16.31 8.81 20.23
N ASN A 333 -17.20 9.55 19.57
CA ASN A 333 -18.65 9.32 19.56
C ASN A 333 -19.16 8.60 18.30
N THR A 334 -18.27 8.16 17.42
CA THR A 334 -18.70 7.49 16.19
C THR A 334 -19.29 6.12 16.54
N THR A 335 -20.59 5.95 16.27
CA THR A 335 -21.22 4.63 16.25
C THR A 335 -20.81 3.95 14.96
N ASN A 336 -19.77 3.11 15.01
CA ASN A 336 -19.26 2.21 13.96
C ASN A 336 -20.18 2.15 12.73
N LYS A 337 -20.06 3.15 11.86
CA LYS A 337 -20.91 3.20 10.67
C LYS A 337 -20.22 2.26 9.71
N LEU A 338 -20.81 1.08 9.50
CA LEU A 338 -20.45 0.22 8.37
C LEU A 338 -20.48 1.07 7.10
N LEU A 339 -19.32 1.49 6.64
CA LEU A 339 -19.18 2.29 5.44
C LEU A 339 -19.27 1.38 4.22
N TRP A 340 -20.34 1.63 3.48
CA TRP A 340 -20.56 1.29 2.08
C TRP A 340 -20.81 -0.17 1.68
N ARG A 341 -21.96 -0.37 1.02
CA ARG A 341 -22.35 -1.61 0.35
C ARG A 341 -21.71 -1.68 -1.03
N GLY A 342 -20.61 -2.42 -1.12
CA GLY A 342 -20.18 -3.11 -2.34
C GLY A 342 -19.57 -2.20 -3.42
N GLN A 343 -18.24 -2.22 -3.49
CA GLN A 343 -17.53 -1.86 -4.71
C GLN A 343 -17.93 -2.83 -5.82
N LYS A 344 -18.38 -2.33 -6.97
CA LYS A 344 -18.87 -3.18 -8.06
C LYS A 344 -17.79 -3.56 -9.07
N ALA A 345 -16.68 -2.83 -9.08
CA ALA A 345 -15.60 -3.02 -10.02
C ALA A 345 -14.26 -2.78 -9.32
N VAL A 346 -13.22 -3.42 -9.82
CA VAL A 346 -11.81 -3.21 -9.48
C VAL A 346 -10.95 -3.52 -10.69
N VAL A 347 -9.71 -3.04 -10.70
CA VAL A 347 -8.75 -3.25 -11.79
C VAL A 347 -7.56 -4.04 -11.25
N ASN A 348 -7.16 -5.09 -11.95
CA ASN A 348 -5.96 -5.83 -11.57
C ASN A 348 -4.76 -4.87 -11.59
N GLN A 349 -3.91 -4.90 -10.54
CA GLN A 349 -2.74 -4.03 -10.42
C GLN A 349 -1.88 -4.00 -11.70
N ARG A 350 -1.71 -5.15 -12.36
CA ARG A 350 -0.87 -5.26 -13.56
C ARG A 350 -1.50 -4.58 -14.77
N ASP A 351 -2.82 -4.38 -14.79
CA ASP A 351 -3.56 -3.75 -15.88
C ASP A 351 -3.85 -2.27 -15.62
N ALA A 352 -3.71 -1.78 -14.39
CA ALA A 352 -3.91 -0.39 -14.02
C ALA A 352 -3.03 0.58 -14.85
N ASP A 353 -1.77 0.21 -15.10
CA ASP A 353 -0.85 1.01 -15.93
C ASP A 353 -1.34 1.12 -17.39
N ILE A 354 -1.89 0.04 -17.94
CA ILE A 354 -2.42 0.04 -19.31
C ILE A 354 -3.72 0.83 -19.37
N LEU A 355 -4.58 0.72 -18.35
CA LEU A 355 -5.78 1.53 -18.22
C LEU A 355 -5.43 3.02 -18.20
N PHE A 356 -4.43 3.42 -17.41
CA PHE A 356 -3.93 4.80 -17.37
C PHE A 356 -3.47 5.29 -18.75
N LEU A 357 -2.60 4.53 -19.41
CA LEU A 357 -2.11 4.91 -20.75
C LEU A 357 -3.26 4.99 -21.77
N TRP A 358 -4.23 4.08 -21.68
CA TRP A 358 -5.38 4.07 -22.55
C TRP A 358 -6.28 5.29 -22.32
N LYS A 359 -6.58 5.64 -21.07
CA LYS A 359 -7.35 6.84 -20.72
C LYS A 359 -6.66 8.12 -21.18
N ARG A 360 -5.34 8.19 -21.02
CA ARG A 360 -4.52 9.28 -21.58
C ARG A 360 -4.65 9.35 -23.11
N TYR A 361 -4.58 8.22 -23.80
CA TYR A 361 -4.73 8.15 -25.25
C TYR A 361 -6.12 8.62 -25.72
N GLU A 362 -7.19 8.23 -25.03
CA GLU A 362 -8.58 8.60 -25.36
C GLU A 362 -8.79 10.12 -25.31
N LEU A 363 -8.19 10.81 -24.33
CA LEU A 363 -8.37 12.24 -24.13
C LEU A 363 -7.59 13.13 -25.12
N LEU A 364 -6.54 12.59 -25.76
CA LEU A 364 -5.70 13.36 -26.67
C LEU A 364 -6.37 13.51 -28.05
N HIS A 365 -6.21 14.70 -28.66
CA HIS A 365 -6.73 14.99 -30.01
C HIS A 365 -6.12 14.07 -31.09
N GLU A 366 -6.94 13.58 -32.03
CA GLU A 366 -6.58 12.50 -32.99
C GLU A 366 -5.27 12.72 -33.75
N LYS A 367 -4.95 13.97 -34.10
CA LYS A 367 -3.76 14.33 -34.90
C LYS A 367 -2.62 14.90 -34.06
N SER A 368 -2.70 14.86 -32.72
CA SER A 368 -1.63 15.41 -31.88
C SER A 368 -0.41 14.49 -31.90
N ARG A 369 0.79 15.10 -31.89
CA ARG A 369 2.05 14.37 -31.74
C ARG A 369 2.07 13.56 -30.44
N GLU A 370 1.50 14.11 -29.37
CA GLU A 370 1.42 13.44 -28.07
C GLU A 370 0.58 12.14 -28.14
N LYS A 371 -0.55 12.13 -28.86
CA LYS A 371 -1.38 10.92 -29.01
C LYS A 371 -0.60 9.79 -29.68
N LEU A 372 0.23 10.13 -30.68
CA LEU A 372 1.14 9.16 -31.33
C LEU A 372 2.24 8.67 -30.39
N GLU A 373 2.77 9.54 -29.52
CA GLU A 373 3.78 9.17 -28.52
C GLU A 373 3.20 8.21 -27.47
N VAL A 374 2.00 8.49 -26.95
CA VAL A 374 1.28 7.59 -26.02
C VAL A 374 0.95 6.24 -26.70
N LEU A 375 0.54 6.24 -27.97
CA LEU A 375 0.29 4.98 -28.69
C LEU A 375 1.57 4.14 -28.85
N ARG A 376 2.71 4.79 -29.10
CA ARG A 376 4.01 4.11 -29.14
C ARG A 376 4.39 3.56 -27.76
N GLU A 377 4.09 4.30 -26.70
CA GLU A 377 4.29 3.84 -25.33
C GLU A 377 3.46 2.58 -25.03
N ILE A 378 2.15 2.61 -25.28
CA ILE A 378 1.24 1.46 -25.16
C ILE A 378 1.78 0.26 -25.95
N THR A 379 2.08 0.47 -27.24
CA THR A 379 2.55 -0.59 -28.13
C THR A 379 3.86 -1.19 -27.61
N GLY A 380 4.80 -0.34 -27.20
CA GLY A 380 6.08 -0.76 -26.68
C GLY A 380 5.98 -1.49 -25.33
N THR A 381 5.05 -1.09 -24.47
CA THR A 381 4.77 -1.77 -23.18
C THR A 381 4.16 -3.14 -23.43
N VAL A 382 3.10 -3.23 -24.24
CA VAL A 382 2.45 -4.52 -24.57
C VAL A 382 3.41 -5.48 -25.28
N THR A 383 4.22 -4.96 -26.22
CA THR A 383 5.24 -5.77 -26.91
C THR A 383 6.27 -6.32 -25.94
N HIS A 384 6.72 -5.51 -24.97
CA HIS A 384 7.67 -5.96 -23.97
C HIS A 384 7.05 -6.99 -23.00
N ARG A 385 5.82 -6.78 -22.54
CA ARG A 385 5.08 -7.77 -21.73
C ARG A 385 4.96 -9.12 -22.43
N LYS A 386 4.57 -9.11 -23.72
CA LYS A 386 4.50 -10.31 -24.56
C LYS A 386 5.86 -10.98 -24.73
N HIS A 387 6.92 -10.20 -24.90
CA HIS A 387 8.30 -10.69 -24.95
C HIS A 387 8.68 -11.43 -23.66
N LEU A 388 8.43 -10.84 -22.50
CA LEU A 388 8.72 -11.47 -21.20
C LEU A 388 7.96 -12.79 -21.04
N ASP A 389 6.64 -12.78 -21.28
CA ASP A 389 5.79 -13.96 -21.18
C ASP A 389 6.26 -15.10 -22.10
N SER A 390 6.49 -14.79 -23.38
CA SER A 390 6.92 -15.79 -24.37
C SER A 390 8.35 -16.29 -24.15
N SER A 391 9.25 -15.43 -23.68
CA SER A 391 10.63 -15.81 -23.37
C SER A 391 10.69 -16.80 -22.22
N ILE A 392 9.92 -16.55 -21.15
CA ILE A 392 9.92 -17.39 -19.95
C ILE A 392 9.24 -18.73 -20.22
N ASP A 393 8.12 -18.74 -20.93
CA ASP A 393 7.49 -19.97 -21.42
C ASP A 393 8.47 -20.80 -22.27
N PHE A 394 9.18 -20.17 -23.21
CA PHE A 394 10.12 -20.86 -24.07
C PHE A 394 11.35 -21.38 -23.30
N ILE A 395 11.88 -20.62 -22.34
CA ILE A 395 12.94 -21.09 -21.43
C ILE A 395 12.49 -22.34 -20.67
N GLY A 396 11.26 -22.35 -20.14
CA GLY A 396 10.71 -23.54 -19.48
C GLY A 396 10.69 -24.77 -20.38
N LYS A 397 10.29 -24.59 -21.64
CA LYS A 397 10.28 -25.67 -22.65
C LYS A 397 11.69 -26.15 -23.00
N LEU A 398 12.68 -25.27 -23.02
CA LEU A 398 14.09 -25.64 -23.26
C LEU A 398 14.70 -26.40 -22.08
N LEU A 399 14.34 -26.03 -20.84
CA LEU A 399 14.90 -26.64 -19.63
C LEU A 399 14.24 -27.97 -19.27
N PHE A 400 12.91 -28.07 -19.41
CA PHE A 400 12.14 -29.21 -18.91
C PHE A 400 11.35 -29.96 -20.00
N GLY A 401 11.43 -29.53 -21.25
CA GLY A 401 10.69 -30.10 -22.37
C GLY A 401 9.33 -29.43 -22.62
N VAL A 402 8.78 -29.65 -23.83
CA VAL A 402 7.54 -28.98 -24.29
C VAL A 402 6.33 -29.30 -23.41
N GLU A 403 6.25 -30.53 -22.90
CA GLU A 403 5.14 -30.99 -22.07
C GLU A 403 5.29 -30.52 -20.61
N ASN A 404 6.45 -30.74 -19.99
CA ASN A 404 6.64 -30.48 -18.56
C ASN A 404 6.98 -29.01 -18.26
N GLY A 405 7.55 -28.26 -19.20
CA GLY A 405 7.98 -26.86 -19.02
C GLY A 405 6.92 -25.97 -18.40
N PRO A 406 5.74 -25.79 -19.04
CA PRO A 406 4.68 -24.95 -18.50
C PRO A 406 4.22 -25.38 -17.10
N SER A 407 4.02 -26.69 -16.89
CA SER A 407 3.59 -27.22 -15.58
C SER A 407 4.64 -27.03 -14.48
N THR A 408 5.93 -27.12 -14.82
CA THR A 408 7.03 -26.93 -13.87
C THR A 408 7.17 -25.46 -13.49
N LEU A 409 7.12 -24.55 -14.47
CA LEU A 409 7.23 -23.11 -14.21
C LEU A 409 6.03 -22.59 -13.42
N GLY A 410 4.82 -23.07 -13.72
CA GLY A 410 3.59 -22.67 -13.05
C GLY A 410 3.30 -23.39 -11.73
N ALA A 411 4.15 -24.34 -11.31
CA ALA A 411 3.88 -25.14 -10.12
C ALA A 411 3.76 -24.27 -8.86
N VAL A 412 2.73 -24.57 -8.05
CA VAL A 412 2.50 -23.93 -6.76
C VAL A 412 2.87 -24.92 -5.67
N ARG A 413 3.72 -24.49 -4.74
CA ARG A 413 4.06 -25.28 -3.54
C ARG A 413 2.84 -25.36 -2.61
N ALA A 414 2.84 -26.37 -1.74
CA ALA A 414 1.78 -26.52 -0.74
C ALA A 414 1.72 -25.30 0.20
N PRO A 415 0.54 -24.94 0.73
CA PRO A 415 0.41 -23.84 1.68
C PRO A 415 1.36 -23.97 2.88
N GLY A 416 1.91 -22.84 3.32
CA GLY A 416 2.89 -22.78 4.40
C GLY A 416 4.32 -23.17 4.01
N GLN A 417 4.60 -23.49 2.74
CA GLN A 417 5.97 -23.68 2.24
C GLN A 417 6.54 -22.37 1.69
N PRO A 418 7.84 -22.10 1.86
CA PRO A 418 8.47 -20.96 1.23
C PRO A 418 8.46 -21.13 -0.29
N LEU A 419 8.37 -20.02 -1.03
CA LEU A 419 8.37 -20.02 -2.49
C LEU A 419 9.58 -20.74 -3.10
N VAL A 420 10.76 -20.48 -2.53
CA VAL A 420 12.06 -21.01 -2.97
C VAL A 420 12.88 -21.42 -1.76
N ASP A 421 13.67 -22.48 -1.89
CA ASP A 421 14.58 -22.93 -0.83
C ASP A 421 15.87 -22.10 -0.81
N ASP A 422 16.37 -21.71 -2.00
CA ASP A 422 17.58 -20.91 -2.19
C ASP A 422 17.24 -19.54 -2.83
N TRP A 423 17.17 -18.51 -1.98
CA TRP A 423 16.90 -17.13 -2.38
C TRP A 423 18.04 -16.51 -3.20
N ASP A 424 19.29 -16.94 -3.01
CA ASP A 424 20.42 -16.49 -3.80
C ASP A 424 20.39 -17.12 -5.20
N CYS A 425 19.91 -18.36 -5.32
CA CYS A 425 19.58 -18.95 -6.62
C CYS A 425 18.51 -18.11 -7.32
N LEU A 426 17.41 -17.78 -6.66
CA LEU A 426 16.32 -17.00 -7.27
C LEU A 426 16.84 -15.69 -7.88
N LYS A 427 17.55 -14.89 -7.07
CA LYS A 427 18.17 -13.64 -7.52
C LYS A 427 19.14 -13.85 -8.69
N ARG A 428 19.91 -14.94 -8.67
CA ARG A 428 20.83 -15.29 -9.75
C ARG A 428 20.10 -15.66 -11.04
N MET A 429 19.00 -16.41 -10.98
CA MET A 429 18.20 -16.76 -12.15
C MET A 429 17.56 -15.53 -12.78
N VAL A 430 17.06 -14.60 -11.95
CA VAL A 430 16.57 -13.30 -12.40
C VAL A 430 17.66 -12.51 -13.14
N ARG A 431 18.84 -12.34 -12.53
CA ARG A 431 19.96 -11.62 -13.17
C ARG A 431 20.38 -12.26 -14.50
N ILE A 432 20.47 -13.58 -14.56
CA ILE A 432 20.81 -14.31 -15.79
C ILE A 432 19.78 -14.05 -16.88
N PHE A 433 18.48 -14.10 -16.53
CA PHE A 433 17.42 -13.78 -17.46
C PHE A 433 17.56 -12.35 -17.97
N GLU A 434 17.66 -11.36 -17.08
CA GLU A 434 17.70 -9.95 -17.46
C GLU A 434 18.92 -9.59 -18.31
N SER A 435 20.09 -10.22 -18.06
CA SER A 435 21.29 -10.06 -18.87
C SER A 435 21.10 -10.46 -20.35
N HIS A 436 20.13 -11.31 -20.65
CA HIS A 436 19.91 -11.85 -22.00
C HIS A 436 18.56 -11.48 -22.60
N CYS A 437 17.56 -11.22 -21.78
CA CYS A 437 16.18 -10.99 -22.19
C CYS A 437 15.69 -9.56 -21.89
N GLY A 438 16.48 -8.75 -21.17
CA GLY A 438 16.08 -7.41 -20.73
C GLY A 438 15.39 -7.41 -19.35
N SER A 439 15.26 -6.22 -18.79
CA SER A 439 14.62 -5.90 -17.51
C SER A 439 13.24 -6.54 -17.40
N LEU A 440 12.93 -7.09 -16.23
CA LEU A 440 11.60 -7.59 -15.93
C LEU A 440 10.57 -6.45 -15.82
N THR A 441 11.01 -5.25 -15.41
CA THR A 441 10.13 -4.17 -14.92
C THR A 441 9.21 -4.66 -13.79
N GLN A 442 8.29 -3.82 -13.32
CA GLN A 442 7.31 -4.25 -12.31
C GLN A 442 6.36 -5.34 -12.85
N TYR A 443 6.09 -5.34 -14.16
CA TYR A 443 5.24 -6.36 -14.78
C TYR A 443 5.83 -7.77 -14.67
N GLY A 444 7.12 -7.92 -14.97
CA GLY A 444 7.79 -9.21 -15.04
C GLY A 444 7.98 -9.89 -13.68
N MET A 445 7.77 -9.17 -12.57
CA MET A 445 7.75 -9.76 -11.22
C MET A 445 6.75 -10.91 -11.10
N LYS A 446 5.69 -10.96 -11.91
CA LYS A 446 4.76 -12.11 -11.97
C LYS A 446 5.45 -13.45 -12.21
N HIS A 447 6.59 -13.42 -12.90
CA HIS A 447 7.34 -14.61 -13.29
C HIS A 447 8.32 -15.10 -12.22
N MET A 448 8.35 -14.45 -11.06
CA MET A 448 9.26 -14.83 -9.98
C MET A 448 9.05 -16.27 -9.50
N ARG A 449 7.81 -16.78 -9.56
CA ARG A 449 7.50 -18.20 -9.32
C ARG A 449 8.16 -19.14 -10.34
N ALA A 450 8.22 -18.75 -11.62
CA ALA A 450 8.90 -19.53 -12.65
C ALA A 450 10.39 -19.65 -12.34
N PHE A 451 11.05 -18.54 -11.97
CA PHE A 451 12.46 -18.55 -11.57
C PHE A 451 12.69 -19.35 -10.28
N ALA A 452 11.78 -19.25 -9.30
CA ALA A 452 11.84 -20.06 -8.09
C ALA A 452 11.74 -21.56 -8.39
N ASN A 453 10.83 -21.96 -9.28
CA ASN A 453 10.67 -23.37 -9.67
C ASN A 453 11.88 -23.89 -10.46
N ILE A 454 12.51 -23.05 -11.29
CA ILE A 454 13.81 -23.38 -11.91
C ILE A 454 14.86 -23.65 -10.83
N CYS A 455 14.95 -22.81 -9.79
CA CYS A 455 15.85 -23.06 -8.66
C CYS A 455 15.53 -24.33 -7.88
N ASN A 456 14.25 -24.54 -7.54
CA ASN A 456 13.78 -25.69 -6.77
C ASN A 456 14.01 -27.02 -7.51
N SER A 457 14.09 -27.00 -8.85
CA SER A 457 14.45 -28.17 -9.66
C SER A 457 15.94 -28.52 -9.67
N GLY A 458 16.78 -27.71 -9.01
CA GLY A 458 18.24 -27.87 -9.04
C GLY A 458 18.89 -27.49 -10.37
N THR A 459 18.21 -26.67 -11.19
CA THR A 459 18.73 -26.28 -12.51
C THR A 459 20.01 -25.43 -12.37
N PRO A 460 21.12 -25.82 -13.03
CA PRO A 460 22.36 -25.04 -13.00
C PRO A 460 22.20 -23.68 -13.69
N ALA A 461 22.87 -22.66 -13.14
CA ALA A 461 22.94 -21.32 -13.73
C ALA A 461 23.40 -21.31 -15.20
N THR A 462 24.29 -22.24 -15.57
CA THR A 462 24.76 -22.40 -16.95
C THR A 462 23.65 -22.81 -17.91
N SER A 463 22.74 -23.69 -17.47
CA SER A 463 21.60 -24.14 -18.28
C SER A 463 20.59 -23.02 -18.45
N MET A 464 20.27 -22.28 -17.37
CA MET A 464 19.43 -21.09 -17.44
C MET A 464 20.00 -20.07 -18.42
N LYS A 465 21.32 -19.81 -18.34
CA LYS A 465 22.00 -18.88 -19.27
C LYS A 465 21.88 -19.31 -20.73
N GLN A 466 22.13 -20.58 -21.03
CA GLN A 466 22.01 -21.10 -22.40
C GLN A 466 20.56 -20.99 -22.91
N ALA A 467 19.58 -21.35 -22.08
CA ALA A 467 18.17 -21.22 -22.42
C ALA A 467 17.78 -19.76 -22.67
N SER A 468 18.21 -18.81 -21.83
CA SER A 468 17.94 -17.38 -22.04
C SER A 468 18.58 -16.82 -23.31
N ILE A 469 19.82 -17.23 -23.64
CA ILE A 469 20.46 -16.85 -24.91
C ILE A 469 19.66 -17.39 -26.10
N SER A 470 19.24 -18.65 -26.06
CA SER A 470 18.44 -19.25 -27.12
C SER A 470 17.05 -18.62 -27.26
N ALA A 471 16.43 -18.21 -26.16
CA ALA A 471 15.12 -17.60 -26.17
C ALA A 471 15.14 -16.13 -26.65
N CYS A 472 16.19 -15.39 -26.30
CA CYS A 472 16.19 -13.93 -26.41
C CYS A 472 17.29 -13.37 -27.32
N GLY A 473 18.14 -14.21 -27.92
CA GLY A 473 19.34 -13.78 -28.65
C GLY A 473 19.13 -12.81 -29.81
N SER A 474 17.90 -12.70 -30.34
CA SER A 474 17.53 -11.74 -31.38
C SER A 474 16.72 -10.53 -30.88
N TYR A 475 16.40 -10.45 -29.59
CA TYR A 475 15.59 -9.37 -29.04
C TYR A 475 16.46 -8.14 -28.72
N ASN A 476 16.12 -7.00 -29.33
CA ASN A 476 16.76 -5.75 -28.98
C ASN A 476 16.08 -5.14 -27.75
N SER A 477 16.68 -5.35 -26.58
CA SER A 477 16.16 -4.82 -25.32
C SER A 477 16.35 -3.31 -25.17
N ALA A 478 17.29 -2.66 -25.88
CA ALA A 478 17.63 -1.23 -25.83
C ALA A 478 17.22 -0.49 -24.54
N ARG A 479 16.01 0.09 -24.50
CA ARG A 479 15.48 0.87 -23.36
C ARG A 479 15.23 0.05 -22.08
N TRP A 480 15.03 -1.25 -22.23
CA TRP A 480 14.81 -2.26 -21.20
C TRP A 480 16.11 -3.00 -20.85
N SER A 481 17.28 -2.50 -21.26
CA SER A 481 18.54 -3.12 -20.86
C SER A 481 18.78 -2.92 -19.35
N PRO A 482 19.17 -3.97 -18.59
CA PRO A 482 19.55 -3.80 -17.20
C PRO A 482 20.81 -2.94 -17.02
N LEU A 483 21.61 -2.73 -18.08
CA LEU A 483 22.72 -1.77 -18.06
C LEU A 483 22.25 -0.31 -17.94
N VAL A 484 20.99 -0.04 -18.31
CA VAL A 484 20.37 1.29 -18.23
C VAL A 484 19.50 1.37 -16.97
N GLN A 485 18.70 0.34 -16.69
CA GLN A 485 17.71 0.37 -15.61
C GLN A 485 18.22 -0.14 -14.26
N GLY A 486 19.32 -0.89 -14.24
CA GLY A 486 19.71 -1.75 -13.12
C GLY A 486 19.11 -3.15 -13.24
N TYR A 487 19.57 -4.06 -12.38
CA TYR A 487 19.01 -5.41 -12.26
C TYR A 487 17.93 -5.45 -11.19
N SER A 488 16.84 -6.18 -11.42
CA SER A 488 15.76 -6.33 -10.46
C SER A 488 16.13 -7.10 -9.19
N ALA A 489 17.28 -7.79 -9.18
CA ALA A 489 17.78 -8.60 -8.07
C ALA A 489 19.21 -8.25 -7.67
#